data_AF-A0A438VVU5-F1
#
_entry.id   AF-A0A438VVU5-F1
#
_cell.length_a   1.000
_cell.length_b   1.000
_cell.length_c   1.000
_cell.angle_alpha   90.00
_cell.angle_beta   90.00
_cell.angle_gamma   90.00
#
_symmetry.space_group_name_H-M   'P 1'
#
loop_
_entity.id
_entity.type
_entity.pdbx_description
1 polymer ?
#
loop_
_entity_poly.entity_id
_entity_poly.type
_entity_poly.pdbx_seq_one_letter_code
_entity_poly.pdbx_strand_id
1 'polypeptide(L)'
;LRILRSFKNRFGPTSEIGLFEMKEHGLVSAKEASSLFFSKEEPMEGSAITITLEGSRALILEIQALVSECSFGAPKRLANGFDTNRLNMLIALL
;
A
#
# COMPACT_ATOMS: atom_id res chain seq x y z
N LEU A 1 -1.95 12.52 4.46
CA LEU A 1 -3.39 12.17 4.54
C LEU A 1 -3.75 11.77 5.98
N ARG A 2 -4.95 12.09 6.46
CA ARG A 2 -5.50 11.64 7.74
C ARG A 2 -6.83 10.94 7.50
N ILE A 3 -7.08 9.87 8.26
CA ILE A 3 -8.24 8.98 8.07
C ILE A 3 -9.10 9.03 9.33
N LEU A 4 -10.39 9.30 9.16
CA LEU A 4 -11.42 9.18 10.20
C LEU A 4 -12.25 7.93 9.90
N ARG A 5 -12.39 7.03 10.88
CA ARG A 5 -13.17 5.80 10.74
C ARG A 5 -14.07 5.60 11.95
N SER A 6 -15.28 5.11 11.72
CA SER A 6 -16.18 4.69 12.80
C SER A 6 -15.95 3.23 13.18
N PHE A 7 -15.65 2.96 14.45
CA PHE A 7 -15.57 1.59 14.98
C PHE A 7 -16.93 1.05 15.44
N LYS A 8 -17.80 1.94 15.94
CA LYS A 8 -19.19 1.66 16.31
C LYS A 8 -20.05 2.83 15.90
N ASN A 9 -21.14 2.55 15.19
CA ASN A 9 -22.11 3.54 14.78
C ASN A 9 -23.52 2.99 15.04
N ARG A 10 -24.28 3.64 15.92
CA ARG A 10 -25.66 3.23 16.23
C ARG A 10 -26.67 3.82 15.24
N PHE A 11 -26.27 4.83 14.48
CA PHE A 11 -27.15 5.63 13.62
C PHE A 11 -26.73 5.57 12.14
N GLY A 12 -25.87 4.62 11.77
CA GLY A 12 -25.37 4.48 10.42
C GLY A 12 -24.33 3.36 10.28
N PRO A 13 -23.69 3.26 9.10
CA PRO A 13 -22.70 2.22 8.83
C PRO A 13 -21.39 2.46 9.61
N THR A 14 -20.67 1.38 9.90
CA THR A 14 -19.29 1.41 10.45
C THR A 14 -18.21 1.28 9.37
N SER A 15 -18.60 0.95 8.14
CA SER A 15 -17.68 0.84 6.99
C SER A 15 -17.32 2.19 6.39
N GLU A 16 -17.95 3.29 6.83
CA GLU A 16 -17.65 4.62 6.32
C GLU A 16 -16.28 5.13 6.77
N ILE A 17 -15.60 5.79 5.83
CA ILE A 17 -14.28 6.37 6.02
C ILE A 17 -14.30 7.81 5.52
N GLY A 18 -13.87 8.74 6.36
CA GLY A 18 -13.61 10.13 6.00
C GLY A 18 -12.13 10.35 5.74
N LEU A 19 -11.79 10.89 4.57
CA LEU A 19 -10.42 11.22 4.20
C LEU A 19 -10.20 12.73 4.30
N PHE A 20 -9.12 13.13 4.95
CA PHE A 20 -8.78 14.53 5.19
C PHE A 20 -7.30 14.81 4.92
N GLU A 21 -6.99 16.03 4.53
CA GLU A 21 -5.64 16.53 4.35
C GLU A 21 -5.42 17.73 5.28
N MET A 22 -4.25 17.79 5.93
CA MET A 22 -3.88 18.95 6.73
C MET A 22 -3.27 20.00 5.81
N LYS A 23 -3.98 21.12 5.63
CA LYS A 23 -3.49 22.31 4.95
C LYS A 23 -3.14 23.38 5.98
N GLU A 24 -2.56 24.49 5.52
CA GLU A 24 -2.17 25.61 6.38
C GLU A 24 -3.32 26.12 7.27
N HIS A 25 -4.56 26.06 6.78
CA HIS A 25 -5.74 26.55 7.49
C HIS A 25 -6.50 25.44 8.25
N GLY A 26 -5.97 24.21 8.28
CA GLY A 26 -6.54 23.08 9.03
C GLY A 26 -6.90 21.87 8.16
N LEU A 27 -7.81 21.03 8.68
CA LEU A 27 -8.23 19.79 8.01
C LEU A 27 -9.25 20.07 6.91
N VAL A 28 -8.91 19.72 5.68
CA VAL A 28 -9.78 19.84 4.51
C VAL A 28 -10.17 18.45 4.02
N SER A 29 -11.44 18.27 3.62
CA SER A 29 -11.94 17.00 3.09
C SER A 29 -11.23 16.64 1.78
N ALA A 30 -10.63 15.45 1.73
CA ALA A 30 -9.93 14.93 0.58
C ALA A 30 -10.86 14.02 -0.24
N LYS A 31 -11.91 14.60 -0.82
CA LYS A 31 -12.92 13.85 -1.60
C LYS A 31 -12.33 13.12 -2.82
N GLU A 32 -11.27 13.67 -3.40
CA GLU A 32 -10.55 13.08 -4.54
C GLU A 32 -9.28 12.33 -4.13
N ALA A 33 -9.18 11.88 -2.87
CA ALA A 33 -7.99 11.18 -2.36
C ALA A 33 -7.63 9.90 -3.13
N SER A 34 -8.54 9.34 -3.94
CA SER A 34 -8.21 8.28 -4.89
C SER A 34 -7.04 8.67 -5.80
N SER A 35 -6.96 9.93 -6.24
CA SER A 35 -5.86 10.44 -7.07
C SER A 35 -4.51 10.54 -6.34
N LEU A 36 -4.52 10.55 -5.00
CA LEU A 36 -3.30 10.55 -4.18
C LEU A 36 -2.75 9.12 -3.97
N PHE A 37 -3.60 8.10 -4.04
CA PHE A 37 -3.20 6.70 -3.86
C PHE A 37 -2.97 5.98 -5.19
N PHE A 38 -3.74 6.33 -6.20
CA PHE A 38 -3.57 5.86 -7.57
C PHE A 38 -2.98 7.03 -8.34
N SER A 39 -1.65 7.07 -8.47
CA SER A 39 -1.06 7.91 -9.51
C SER A 39 -1.77 7.53 -10.80
N LYS A 40 -2.23 8.52 -11.57
CA LYS A 40 -2.78 8.31 -12.93
C LYS A 40 -1.74 7.76 -13.91
N GLU A 41 -0.57 7.36 -13.43
CA GLU A 41 0.49 6.81 -14.25
C GLU A 41 0.15 5.38 -14.64
N GLU A 42 0.52 5.04 -15.87
CA GLU A 42 0.35 3.72 -16.44
C GLU A 42 0.97 2.63 -15.53
N PRO A 43 0.47 1.39 -15.57
CA PRO A 43 1.06 0.29 -14.81
C PRO A 43 2.57 0.23 -15.02
N MET A 44 3.32 0.48 -13.95
CA MET A 44 4.78 0.43 -13.95
C MET A 44 5.24 -1.00 -13.68
N GLU A 45 6.16 -1.50 -14.51
CA GLU A 45 6.76 -2.81 -14.29
C GLU A 45 7.42 -2.88 -12.91
N GLY A 46 7.19 -3.99 -12.20
CA GLY A 46 7.73 -4.18 -10.86
C GLY A 46 6.98 -3.42 -9.75
N SER A 47 5.92 -2.67 -10.04
CA SER A 47 5.03 -2.09 -9.02
C SER A 47 3.71 -2.84 -8.92
N ALA A 48 3.24 -3.08 -7.70
CA ALA A 48 1.93 -3.66 -7.43
C ALA A 48 1.29 -3.07 -6.17
N ILE A 49 0.04 -2.60 -6.30
CA ILE A 49 -0.75 -2.13 -5.15
C ILE A 49 -1.39 -3.32 -4.44
N THR A 50 -1.30 -3.32 -3.11
CA THR A 50 -1.91 -4.32 -2.24
C THR A 50 -2.59 -3.67 -1.04
N ILE A 51 -3.40 -4.45 -0.34
CA ILE A 51 -4.01 -4.07 0.93
C ILE A 51 -3.53 -5.04 1.99
N THR A 52 -2.86 -4.52 3.02
CA THR A 52 -2.48 -5.29 4.20
C THR A 52 -3.35 -4.91 5.41
N LEU A 53 -3.38 -5.77 6.41
CA LEU A 53 -4.06 -5.52 7.67
C LEU A 53 -3.03 -5.34 8.79
N GLU A 54 -3.02 -4.15 9.40
CA GLU A 54 -2.33 -3.90 10.67
C GLU A 54 -3.36 -3.99 11.80
N GLY A 55 -3.53 -5.21 12.35
CA GLY A 55 -4.65 -5.53 13.22
C GLY A 55 -5.97 -5.45 12.45
N SER A 56 -6.85 -4.52 12.82
CA SER A 56 -8.11 -4.25 12.09
C SER A 56 -8.02 -3.10 11.08
N ARG A 57 -6.84 -2.48 10.92
CA ARG A 57 -6.62 -1.36 10.00
C ARG A 57 -6.16 -1.89 8.64
N ALA A 58 -7.02 -1.75 7.62
CA ALA A 58 -6.62 -1.92 6.24
C ALA A 58 -5.71 -0.76 5.82
N LEU A 59 -4.49 -1.09 5.41
CA LEU A 59 -3.49 -0.18 4.89
C LEU A 59 -3.28 -0.49 3.41
N ILE A 60 -3.38 0.55 2.58
CA ILE A 60 -3.02 0.47 1.17
C ILE A 60 -1.51 0.64 1.10
N LEU A 61 -0.82 -0.33 0.49
CA LEU A 61 0.62 -0.33 0.31
C LEU A 61 0.97 -0.61 -1.15
N GLU A 62 2.10 -0.08 -1.59
CA GLU A 62 2.71 -0.43 -2.86
C GLU A 62 3.90 -1.37 -2.60
N ILE A 63 3.92 -2.50 -3.30
CA ILE A 63 5.06 -3.41 -3.35
C ILE A 63 5.85 -3.08 -4.59
N GLN A 64 7.16 -2.93 -4.43
CA GLN A 64 8.09 -2.66 -5.52
C GLN A 64 9.12 -3.78 -5.63
N ALA A 65 9.41 -4.17 -6.87
CA ALA A 65 10.36 -5.20 -7.22
C ALA A 65 11.21 -4.70 -8.40
N LEU A 66 12.52 -4.94 -8.29
CA LEU A 66 13.47 -4.73 -9.37
C LEU A 66 14.15 -6.07 -9.66
N VAL A 67 13.94 -6.60 -10.86
CA VAL A 67 14.53 -7.86 -11.31
C VAL A 67 15.42 -7.56 -12.51
N SER A 68 16.65 -8.05 -12.44
CA SER A 68 17.62 -7.95 -13.54
C SER A 68 18.38 -9.26 -13.68
N GLU A 69 18.90 -9.52 -14.87
CA GLU A 69 19.80 -10.65 -15.08
C GLU A 69 21.05 -10.52 -14.21
N CYS A 70 21.52 -11.65 -13.68
CA CYS A 70 22.73 -11.71 -12.89
C CYS A 70 23.87 -12.25 -13.76
N SER A 71 24.82 -11.37 -14.12
CA SER A 71 25.91 -11.75 -15.02
C SER A 71 27.06 -12.49 -14.35
N PHE A 72 27.12 -12.54 -13.01
CA PHE A 72 28.23 -13.17 -12.29
C PHE A 72 27.84 -13.64 -10.88
N GLY A 73 28.27 -14.85 -10.52
CA GLY A 73 28.11 -15.40 -9.17
C GLY A 73 26.68 -15.83 -8.84
N ALA A 74 26.36 -15.85 -7.54
CA ALA A 74 25.03 -16.20 -7.07
C ALA A 74 24.08 -14.99 -7.13
N PRO A 75 22.84 -15.15 -7.63
CA PRO A 75 21.89 -14.05 -7.74
C PRO A 75 21.54 -13.49 -6.35
N LYS A 76 21.59 -12.16 -6.23
CA LYS A 76 21.28 -11.46 -4.98
C LYS A 76 19.78 -11.31 -4.83
N ARG A 77 19.24 -11.78 -3.70
CA ARG A 77 17.83 -11.63 -3.33
C ARG A 77 17.75 -10.81 -2.05
N LEU A 78 17.13 -9.63 -2.12
CA LEU A 78 16.98 -8.72 -0.99
C LEU A 78 15.52 -8.31 -0.85
N ALA A 79 15.08 -8.19 0.39
CA ALA A 79 13.77 -7.66 0.74
C ALA A 79 13.93 -6.66 1.89
N ASN A 80 13.19 -5.56 1.84
CA ASN A 80 13.04 -4.63 2.95
C ASN A 80 11.55 -4.53 3.30
N GLY A 81 11.19 -4.68 4.57
CA GLY A 81 9.79 -4.69 5.00
C GLY A 81 8.99 -5.93 4.58
N PHE A 82 9.62 -6.95 4.00
CA PHE A 82 9.02 -8.22 3.62
C PHE A 82 9.90 -9.39 4.05
N ASP A 83 9.28 -10.50 4.45
CA ASP A 83 9.99 -11.68 4.94
C ASP A 83 10.80 -12.34 3.81
N THR A 84 12.10 -12.53 4.05
CA THR A 84 13.02 -13.06 3.02
C THR A 84 12.76 -14.53 2.72
N ASN A 85 12.32 -15.33 3.71
CA ASN A 85 11.99 -16.74 3.47
C ASN A 85 10.74 -16.87 2.59
N ARG A 86 9.72 -16.06 2.86
CA ARG A 86 8.52 -15.96 2.04
C ARG A 86 8.83 -15.48 0.63
N LEU A 87 9.75 -14.51 0.46
CA LEU A 87 10.22 -14.09 -0.86
C LEU A 87 10.86 -15.26 -1.62
N ASN A 88 11.77 -16.00 -0.97
CA ASN A 88 12.43 -17.15 -1.58
C ASN A 88 11.42 -18.24 -1.99
N MET A 89 10.40 -18.48 -1.16
CA MET A 89 9.34 -19.44 -1.47
C MET A 89 8.50 -18.99 -2.68
N LEU A 90 8.15 -17.70 -2.77
CA LEU A 90 7.41 -17.16 -3.92
C LEU A 90 8.22 -17.25 -5.22
N ILE A 91 9.50 -16.88 -5.18
CA ILE A 91 10.40 -16.98 -6.34
C ILE A 91 10.61 -18.44 -6.76
N ALA A 92 10.58 -19.40 -5.84
CA ALA A 92 10.69 -20.82 -6.18
C ALA A 92 9.44 -21.38 -6.91
N LEU A 93 8.30 -20.70 -6.81
CA LEU A 93 7.04 -21.11 -7.43
C LEU A 93 6.84 -20.49 -8.83
N LEU A 94 7.28 -19.24 -9.02
CA LEU A 94 7.13 -18.47 -10.25
C LEU A 94 8.13 -18.90 -11.34
#